data_AF-A0A944H6W8-F1
#
_entry.id   AF-A0A944H6W8-F1
#
_cell.length_a   1.000
_cell.length_b   1.000
_cell.length_c   1.000
_cell.angle_alpha   90.00
_cell.angle_beta   90.00
_cell.angle_gamma   90.00
#
_symmetry.space_group_name_H-M   'P 1'
#
loop_
_entity.id
_entity.type
_entity.pdbx_description
1 polymer ?
#
loop_
_entity_poly.entity_id
_entity_poly.type
_entity_poly.pdbx_seq_one_letter_code
_entity_poly.pdbx_strand_id
1 'polypeptide(L)'
;MKNQKLYGFIGIVILFCVGLFLIYNQSNKIDKTPQTPKQEKTTTIKKPEVFVEKDEDITISNKLSQELIYKRAGLAKKHSTIDVVLPPEETFRMAGKRTKSLEEWKKVLSPKDQNADKYVILPSQGLIVPVISLKEKNPKFQDFINGKEVDINPYLKDGAFEIPGTSVNKYGEPGNKVISGHSSYFKKDNGRYKTHFQKIIEMNVGQEIWIFEKDANGKFKRSIYKVFKTYNTDYTDVSILDPSAKKIITLFTCTPIGGLSGRWVVQGEFIRH
;
A
#
# COMPACT_ATOMS: atom_id res chain seq x y z
N MET A 1 22.71 -8.49 -35.89
CA MET A 1 23.48 -7.78 -34.83
C MET A 1 22.84 -6.41 -34.67
N LYS A 2 22.30 -5.91 -33.56
CA LYS A 2 22.51 -6.16 -32.13
C LYS A 2 21.14 -6.17 -31.41
N ASN A 3 20.96 -7.15 -30.53
CA ASN A 3 20.00 -7.13 -29.44
C ASN A 3 20.49 -6.14 -28.37
N GLN A 4 19.67 -5.19 -27.92
CA GLN A 4 19.88 -4.51 -26.64
C GLN A 4 18.74 -4.88 -25.69
N LYS A 5 19.16 -5.61 -24.64
CA LYS A 5 18.36 -6.03 -23.50
C LYS A 5 17.91 -4.78 -22.72
N LEU A 6 16.60 -4.61 -22.57
CA LEU A 6 15.99 -3.70 -21.61
C LEU A 6 15.48 -4.55 -20.44
N TYR A 7 16.41 -5.09 -19.65
CA TYR A 7 16.12 -5.84 -18.43
C TYR A 7 17.01 -5.28 -17.32
N GLY A 8 16.41 -4.88 -16.20
CA GLY A 8 17.13 -4.46 -14.99
C GLY A 8 17.12 -2.94 -14.77
N PHE A 9 16.06 -2.44 -14.15
CA PHE A 9 16.07 -1.12 -13.48
C PHE A 9 15.09 -1.10 -12.30
N ILE A 10 14.73 -2.27 -11.77
CA ILE A 10 13.74 -2.43 -10.69
C ILE A 10 14.44 -2.58 -9.33
N GLY A 11 15.73 -2.90 -9.31
CA GLY A 11 16.42 -3.24 -8.06
C GLY A 11 17.51 -2.30 -7.60
N ILE A 12 17.58 -1.07 -8.09
CA ILE A 12 18.56 -0.10 -7.61
C ILE A 12 18.18 0.51 -6.23
N VAL A 13 16.99 0.23 -5.70
CA VAL A 13 16.42 1.01 -4.58
C VAL A 13 16.40 0.29 -3.21
N ILE A 14 16.90 -0.95 -3.08
CA ILE A 14 16.98 -1.66 -1.78
C ILE A 14 18.42 -1.70 -1.22
N LEU A 15 19.34 -0.85 -1.70
CA LEU A 15 20.78 -1.07 -1.44
C LEU A 15 21.34 -0.46 -0.14
N PHE A 16 20.60 0.29 0.70
CA PHE A 16 21.25 1.10 1.76
C PHE A 16 20.78 0.97 3.23
N CYS A 17 19.74 0.22 3.58
CA CYS A 17 19.22 0.27 4.96
C CYS A 17 19.71 -0.82 5.95
N VAL A 18 20.56 -1.78 5.57
CA VAL A 18 20.94 -2.89 6.48
C VAL A 18 22.35 -2.72 7.11
N GLY A 19 23.09 -1.66 6.77
CA GLY A 19 24.51 -1.52 7.14
C GLY A 19 24.86 -0.67 8.38
N LEU A 20 23.90 -0.02 9.05
CA LEU A 20 24.18 0.88 10.19
C LEU A 20 23.38 0.48 11.44
N PHE A 21 23.70 -0.67 12.03
CA PHE A 21 23.13 -1.06 13.33
C PHE A 21 24.18 -1.70 14.25
N LEU A 22 25.36 -1.09 14.35
CA LEU A 22 26.27 -1.32 15.47
C LEU A 22 26.95 0.01 15.82
N ILE A 23 26.90 0.35 17.12
CA ILE A 23 27.53 1.50 17.79
C ILE A 23 26.66 2.77 17.84
N TYR A 24 25.74 2.83 18.81
CA TYR A 24 25.61 4.03 19.65
C TYR A 24 24.99 3.67 21.00
N ASN A 25 25.83 3.46 22.01
CA ASN A 25 25.46 3.41 23.41
C ASN A 25 26.47 4.27 24.19
N GLN A 26 26.00 4.87 25.29
CA GLN A 26 26.59 5.95 26.10
C GLN A 26 26.29 7.36 25.52
N SER A 27 25.74 8.33 26.25
CA SER A 27 25.92 8.62 27.67
C SER A 27 24.80 9.52 28.21
N ASN A 28 24.44 9.31 29.48
CA ASN A 28 23.63 10.20 30.29
C ASN A 28 24.45 11.42 30.71
N LYS A 29 23.89 12.64 30.58
CA LYS A 29 24.09 13.72 31.55
C LYS A 29 22.79 14.52 31.69
N ILE A 30 22.22 14.45 32.87
CA ILE A 30 21.05 15.22 33.32
C ILE A 30 21.57 16.56 33.82
N ASP A 31 21.19 17.64 33.17
CA ASP A 31 21.44 19.00 33.66
C ASP A 31 20.14 19.55 34.26
N LYS A 32 20.18 19.85 35.56
CA LYS A 32 19.07 20.42 36.32
C LYS A 32 19.28 21.93 36.41
N THR A 33 18.54 22.69 35.62
CA THR A 33 18.41 24.14 35.81
C THR A 33 16.94 24.48 36.10
N PRO A 34 16.63 25.23 37.18
CA PRO A 34 15.24 25.55 37.53
C PRO A 34 14.67 26.59 36.57
N GLN A 35 13.57 26.28 35.88
CA GLN A 35 12.80 27.26 35.11
C GLN A 35 11.59 27.74 35.92
N THR A 36 11.52 29.06 36.07
CA THR A 36 10.46 29.83 36.73
C THR A 36 9.10 29.67 36.02
N PRO A 37 7.95 29.66 36.72
CA PRO A 37 6.65 29.34 36.12
C PRO A 37 6.17 30.47 35.20
N LYS A 38 5.93 30.16 33.92
CA LYS A 38 5.18 31.04 33.00
C LYS A 38 3.68 30.74 33.15
N GLN A 39 2.90 31.80 33.34
CA GLN A 39 1.45 31.79 33.44
C GLN A 39 0.78 31.14 32.23
N GLU A 40 -0.09 30.18 32.53
CA GLU A 40 -0.88 29.39 31.59
C GLU A 40 -2.08 30.23 31.11
N LYS A 41 -2.10 30.59 29.82
CA LYS A 41 -3.28 31.15 29.15
C LYS A 41 -4.21 30.02 28.77
N THR A 42 -5.30 29.88 29.50
CA THR A 42 -6.41 28.95 29.22
C THR A 42 -7.00 29.24 27.84
N THR A 43 -6.59 28.44 26.86
CA THR A 43 -7.20 28.44 25.53
C THR A 43 -8.23 27.33 25.53
N THR A 44 -9.50 27.69 25.44
CA THR A 44 -10.64 26.76 25.44
C THR A 44 -10.52 25.80 24.26
N ILE A 45 -10.09 24.57 24.52
CA ILE A 45 -10.03 23.49 23.53
C ILE A 45 -11.47 23.13 23.17
N LYS A 46 -11.91 23.52 21.97
CA LYS A 46 -13.15 22.98 21.39
C LYS A 46 -12.96 21.47 21.21
N LYS A 47 -13.82 20.70 21.88
CA LYS A 47 -13.95 19.25 21.74
C LYS A 47 -14.04 18.90 20.24
N PRO A 48 -13.22 17.97 19.73
CA PRO A 48 -13.34 17.57 18.34
C PRO A 48 -14.73 16.97 18.11
N GLU A 49 -15.43 17.46 17.08
CA GLU A 49 -16.67 16.87 16.60
C GLU A 49 -16.42 15.40 16.27
N VAL A 50 -17.12 14.52 16.97
CA VAL A 50 -17.14 13.10 16.69
C VAL A 50 -17.87 12.96 15.35
N PHE A 51 -17.12 12.74 14.27
CA PHE A 51 -17.68 12.25 13.02
C PHE A 51 -18.25 10.85 13.28
N VAL A 52 -19.56 10.80 13.53
CA VAL A 52 -20.32 9.55 13.56
C VAL A 52 -20.42 9.10 12.11
N GLU A 53 -19.63 8.11 11.76
CA GLU A 53 -19.69 7.48 10.45
C GLU A 53 -21.04 6.76 10.36
N LYS A 54 -21.97 7.31 9.56
CA LYS A 54 -23.22 6.62 9.26
C LYS A 54 -22.87 5.40 8.41
N ASP A 55 -23.32 4.23 8.83
CA ASP A 55 -23.18 2.96 8.11
C ASP A 55 -24.15 2.90 6.92
N GLU A 56 -24.11 3.93 6.07
CA GLU A 56 -24.88 3.99 4.83
C GLU A 56 -23.90 3.75 3.67
N ASP A 57 -24.25 2.80 2.80
CA ASP A 57 -23.52 2.57 1.56
C ASP A 57 -23.65 3.82 0.65
N ILE A 58 -22.56 4.19 -0.01
CA ILE A 58 -22.54 5.29 -0.99
C ILE A 58 -22.22 4.76 -2.38
N THR A 59 -22.86 5.30 -3.41
CA THR A 59 -22.56 4.96 -4.82
C THR A 59 -21.43 5.82 -5.34
N ILE A 60 -20.43 5.21 -5.97
CA ILE A 60 -19.25 5.89 -6.53
C ILE A 60 -19.09 5.50 -8.01
N SER A 61 -19.01 6.50 -8.90
CA SER A 61 -18.79 6.29 -10.34
C SER A 61 -17.29 6.21 -10.67
N ASN A 62 -16.90 5.26 -11.54
CA ASN A 62 -15.49 5.06 -11.89
C ASN A 62 -15.00 6.03 -12.97
N LYS A 63 -15.86 6.56 -13.83
CA LYS A 63 -15.46 7.65 -14.75
C LYS A 63 -14.91 8.85 -13.99
N LEU A 64 -15.59 9.26 -12.91
CA LEU A 64 -15.13 10.33 -12.01
C LEU A 64 -13.82 9.95 -11.30
N SER A 65 -13.66 8.67 -10.93
CA SER A 65 -12.42 8.14 -10.36
C SER A 65 -11.21 8.31 -11.29
N GLN A 66 -11.35 7.98 -12.58
CA GLN A 66 -10.23 8.04 -13.53
C GLN A 66 -9.69 9.47 -13.68
N GLU A 67 -10.60 10.43 -13.81
CA GLU A 67 -10.26 11.86 -13.92
C GLU A 67 -9.55 12.34 -12.65
N LEU A 68 -10.04 11.95 -11.47
CA LEU A 68 -9.42 12.28 -10.19
C LEU A 68 -8.01 11.68 -10.06
N ILE A 69 -7.82 10.42 -10.47
CA ILE A 69 -6.51 9.75 -10.46
C ILE A 69 -5.51 10.52 -11.31
N TYR A 70 -5.87 10.86 -12.55
CA TYR A 70 -4.98 11.64 -13.42
C TYR A 70 -4.72 13.05 -12.89
N LYS A 71 -5.72 13.68 -12.26
CA LYS A 71 -5.54 14.98 -11.60
C LYS A 71 -4.55 14.91 -10.43
N ARG A 72 -4.58 13.83 -9.63
CA ARG A 72 -3.73 13.66 -8.44
C ARG A 72 -2.31 13.20 -8.76
N ALA A 73 -2.19 12.17 -9.60
CA ALA A 73 -0.91 11.53 -9.88
C ALA A 73 -0.25 11.98 -11.18
N GLY A 74 -1.00 12.64 -12.07
CA GLY A 74 -0.56 12.94 -13.44
C GLY A 74 -0.61 11.73 -14.38
N LEU A 75 -0.44 12.00 -15.68
CA LEU A 75 -0.39 11.01 -16.75
C LEU A 75 0.89 11.22 -17.59
N ALA A 76 1.65 10.15 -17.82
CA ALA A 76 2.87 10.21 -18.62
C ALA A 76 2.55 10.54 -20.10
N LYS A 77 3.39 11.36 -20.75
CA LYS A 77 3.16 11.82 -22.14
C LYS A 77 3.25 10.71 -23.19
N LYS A 78 4.01 9.64 -22.95
CA LYS A 78 4.26 8.55 -23.91
C LYS A 78 3.79 7.21 -23.33
N HIS A 79 2.53 6.84 -23.60
CA HIS A 79 1.90 5.65 -23.02
C HIS A 79 1.14 4.80 -24.06
N SER A 80 1.43 4.92 -25.37
CA SER A 80 0.68 4.18 -26.41
C SER A 80 0.70 2.67 -26.23
N THR A 81 1.79 2.11 -25.70
CA THR A 81 1.97 0.67 -25.40
C THR A 81 1.67 0.29 -23.95
N ILE A 82 1.37 1.28 -23.10
CA ILE A 82 1.11 1.13 -21.67
C ILE A 82 -0.38 1.28 -21.41
N ASP A 83 -0.94 0.33 -20.67
CA ASP A 83 -2.28 0.39 -20.16
C ASP A 83 -2.30 1.31 -18.95
N VAL A 84 -3.03 2.42 -19.09
CA VAL A 84 -3.14 3.49 -18.09
C VAL A 84 -4.56 3.65 -17.58
N VAL A 85 -5.51 2.88 -18.12
CA VAL A 85 -6.93 3.04 -17.82
C VAL A 85 -7.35 2.04 -16.75
N LEU A 86 -8.22 2.48 -15.85
CA LEU A 86 -8.87 1.62 -14.89
C LEU A 86 -9.62 0.48 -15.62
N PRO A 87 -9.73 -0.70 -14.99
CA PRO A 87 -10.67 -1.72 -15.40
C PRO A 87 -12.12 -1.20 -15.50
N PRO A 88 -13.01 -1.94 -16.19
CA PRO A 88 -14.44 -1.60 -16.27
C PRO A 88 -15.08 -1.36 -14.90
N GLU A 89 -16.13 -0.53 -14.85
CA GLU A 89 -16.74 -0.11 -13.59
C GLU A 89 -17.21 -1.28 -12.70
N GLU A 90 -17.67 -2.35 -13.33
CA GLU A 90 -18.13 -3.60 -12.71
C GLU A 90 -17.06 -4.27 -11.82
N THR A 91 -15.77 -4.06 -12.13
CA THR A 91 -14.65 -4.54 -11.31
C THR A 91 -14.66 -3.91 -9.92
N PHE A 92 -15.20 -2.69 -9.79
CA PHE A 92 -15.22 -1.91 -8.55
C PHE A 92 -16.64 -1.70 -7.99
N ARG A 93 -17.61 -2.51 -8.42
CA ARG A 93 -19.03 -2.37 -8.01
C ARG A 93 -19.28 -2.44 -6.49
N MET A 94 -18.31 -2.95 -5.74
CA MET A 94 -18.35 -3.01 -4.28
C MET A 94 -17.92 -1.69 -3.62
N ALA A 95 -17.62 -0.65 -4.40
CA ALA A 95 -17.24 0.65 -3.87
C ALA A 95 -18.32 1.24 -2.96
N GLY A 96 -17.90 1.73 -1.80
CA GLY A 96 -18.78 2.28 -0.78
C GLY A 96 -19.54 1.23 0.03
N LYS A 97 -19.46 -0.06 -0.33
CA LYS A 97 -20.08 -1.15 0.44
C LYS A 97 -19.35 -1.38 1.74
N ARG A 98 -20.10 -1.48 2.86
CA ARG A 98 -19.51 -1.73 4.19
C ARG A 98 -19.60 -3.19 4.65
N THR A 99 -19.99 -4.11 3.76
CA THR A 99 -20.09 -5.54 4.09
C THR A 99 -18.78 -6.09 4.62
N LYS A 100 -18.85 -6.80 5.75
CA LYS A 100 -17.70 -7.43 6.41
C LYS A 100 -17.38 -8.82 5.83
N SER A 101 -18.22 -9.32 4.92
CA SER A 101 -18.12 -10.67 4.35
C SER A 101 -17.09 -10.73 3.23
N LEU A 102 -15.96 -11.41 3.46
CA LEU A 102 -14.94 -11.64 2.42
C LEU A 102 -15.52 -12.36 1.20
N GLU A 103 -16.45 -13.29 1.40
CA GLU A 103 -17.07 -14.05 0.32
C GLU A 103 -17.92 -13.17 -0.61
N GLU A 104 -18.49 -12.07 -0.11
CA GLU A 104 -19.15 -11.09 -0.98
C GLU A 104 -18.15 -10.31 -1.83
N TRP A 105 -17.03 -9.88 -1.22
CA TRP A 105 -15.96 -9.21 -1.96
C TRP A 105 -15.35 -10.11 -3.04
N LYS A 106 -15.14 -11.39 -2.75
CA LYS A 106 -14.59 -12.36 -3.71
C LYS A 106 -15.43 -12.55 -4.97
N LYS A 107 -16.74 -12.25 -4.94
CA LYS A 107 -17.63 -12.35 -6.12
C LYS A 107 -17.22 -11.43 -7.27
N VAL A 108 -16.42 -10.40 -7.04
CA VAL A 108 -15.90 -9.53 -8.11
C VAL A 108 -14.60 -10.07 -8.73
N LEU A 109 -13.94 -11.03 -8.08
CA LEU A 109 -12.69 -11.61 -8.53
C LEU A 109 -12.93 -12.73 -9.55
N SER A 110 -11.95 -12.93 -10.43
CA SER A 110 -11.91 -14.12 -11.27
C SER A 110 -11.78 -15.39 -10.42
N PRO A 111 -12.35 -16.54 -10.82
CA PRO A 111 -12.34 -17.76 -9.99
C PRO A 111 -10.96 -18.20 -9.51
N LYS A 112 -9.92 -18.02 -10.34
CA LYS A 112 -8.53 -18.35 -9.98
C LYS A 112 -7.95 -17.49 -8.85
N ASP A 113 -8.51 -16.30 -8.63
CA ASP A 113 -8.03 -15.35 -7.62
C ASP A 113 -8.79 -15.48 -6.29
N GLN A 114 -9.89 -16.26 -6.25
CA GLN A 114 -10.74 -16.42 -5.06
C GLN A 114 -10.16 -17.36 -3.99
N ASN A 115 -9.10 -18.10 -4.32
CA ASN A 115 -8.44 -19.06 -3.43
C ASN A 115 -7.12 -18.55 -2.83
N ALA A 116 -6.79 -17.26 -2.99
CA ALA A 116 -5.59 -16.69 -2.40
C ALA A 116 -5.65 -16.73 -0.86
N ASP A 117 -4.47 -16.80 -0.23
CA ASP A 117 -4.37 -16.82 1.23
C ASP A 117 -4.49 -15.42 1.85
N LYS A 118 -4.40 -14.37 1.04
CA LYS A 118 -4.41 -12.99 1.51
C LYS A 118 -5.06 -12.05 0.50
N TYR A 119 -5.79 -11.07 1.02
CA TYR A 119 -6.42 -10.02 0.24
C TYR A 119 -6.20 -8.66 0.88
N VAL A 120 -6.00 -7.64 0.04
CA VAL A 120 -6.17 -6.23 0.40
C VAL A 120 -7.50 -5.75 -0.18
N ILE A 121 -8.30 -5.09 0.66
CA ILE A 121 -9.59 -4.53 0.29
C ILE A 121 -9.61 -3.05 0.68
N LEU A 122 -10.07 -2.22 -0.24
CA LEU A 122 -10.29 -0.78 -0.02
C LEU A 122 -11.79 -0.50 -0.20
N PRO A 123 -12.58 -0.50 0.90
CA PRO A 123 -14.04 -0.44 0.80
C PRO A 123 -14.54 0.79 0.06
N SER A 124 -13.94 1.96 0.35
CA SER A 124 -14.30 3.22 -0.31
C SER A 124 -14.01 3.23 -1.81
N GLN A 125 -13.11 2.38 -2.30
CA GLN A 125 -12.73 2.32 -3.71
C GLN A 125 -13.31 1.09 -4.43
N GLY A 126 -13.92 0.16 -3.69
CA GLY A 126 -14.43 -1.10 -4.25
C GLY A 126 -13.33 -2.06 -4.69
N LEU A 127 -12.08 -1.81 -4.28
CA LEU A 127 -10.95 -2.62 -4.68
C LEU A 127 -10.86 -3.86 -3.78
N ILE A 128 -10.70 -5.03 -4.38
CA ILE A 128 -10.17 -6.23 -3.75
C ILE A 128 -9.08 -6.80 -4.65
N VAL A 129 -7.93 -7.13 -4.07
CA VAL A 129 -6.77 -7.69 -4.79
C VAL A 129 -6.11 -8.78 -3.94
N PRO A 130 -5.77 -9.94 -4.52
CA PRO A 130 -4.90 -10.92 -3.86
C PRO A 130 -3.56 -10.30 -3.49
N VAL A 131 -3.06 -10.59 -2.29
CA VAL A 131 -1.72 -10.17 -1.88
C VAL A 131 -0.77 -11.35 -1.98
N ILE A 132 0.24 -11.21 -2.83
CA ILE A 132 1.30 -12.18 -3.03
C ILE A 132 2.42 -11.87 -2.05
N SER A 133 2.78 -12.85 -1.22
CA SER A 133 3.89 -12.75 -0.27
C SER A 133 4.91 -13.84 -0.56
N LEU A 134 6.21 -13.52 -0.44
CA LEU A 134 7.26 -14.53 -0.50
C LEU A 134 7.40 -15.24 0.84
N LYS A 135 7.39 -16.58 0.80
CA LYS A 135 7.73 -17.40 1.96
C LYS A 135 9.24 -17.36 2.17
N GLU A 136 9.69 -17.41 3.42
CA GLU A 136 11.12 -17.36 3.80
C GLU A 136 11.98 -18.42 3.08
N LYS A 137 11.41 -19.59 2.82
CA LYS A 137 12.06 -20.68 2.08
C LYS A 137 12.28 -20.41 0.58
N ASN A 138 11.69 -19.36 0.03
CA ASN A 138 11.89 -18.99 -1.37
C ASN A 138 13.26 -18.31 -1.51
N PRO A 139 14.15 -18.74 -2.43
CA PRO A 139 15.46 -18.11 -2.62
C PRO A 139 15.38 -16.60 -2.86
N LYS A 140 14.32 -16.11 -3.52
CA LYS A 140 14.10 -14.68 -3.75
C LYS A 140 13.81 -13.89 -2.49
N PHE A 141 13.29 -14.52 -1.44
CA PHE A 141 13.11 -13.86 -0.15
C PHE A 141 14.46 -13.36 0.40
N GLN A 142 15.49 -14.20 0.33
CA GLN A 142 16.83 -13.85 0.77
C GLN A 142 17.44 -12.76 -0.11
N ASP A 143 17.23 -12.80 -1.42
CA ASP A 143 17.67 -11.72 -2.31
C ASP A 143 17.05 -10.37 -1.90
N PHE A 144 15.76 -10.32 -1.58
CA PHE A 144 15.08 -9.10 -1.13
C PHE A 144 15.65 -8.52 0.16
N ILE A 145 15.73 -9.33 1.23
CA ILE A 145 16.14 -8.82 2.55
C ILE A 145 17.62 -8.43 2.59
N ASN A 146 18.43 -8.96 1.67
CA ASN A 146 19.83 -8.58 1.49
C ASN A 146 20.03 -7.43 0.49
N GLY A 147 18.94 -6.77 0.09
CA GLY A 147 18.99 -5.57 -0.75
C GLY A 147 19.34 -5.83 -2.22
N LYS A 148 19.28 -7.07 -2.70
CA LYS A 148 19.59 -7.37 -4.11
C LYS A 148 18.45 -6.93 -5.03
N GLU A 149 18.81 -6.69 -6.28
CA GLU A 149 17.84 -6.47 -7.33
C GLU A 149 16.99 -7.73 -7.56
N VAL A 150 15.67 -7.60 -7.36
CA VAL A 150 14.70 -8.64 -7.65
C VAL A 150 13.65 -8.10 -8.60
N ASP A 151 13.40 -8.81 -9.70
CA ASP A 151 12.28 -8.51 -10.59
C ASP A 151 10.98 -8.89 -9.89
N ILE A 152 10.19 -7.87 -9.55
CA ILE A 152 8.93 -8.03 -8.82
C ILE A 152 7.73 -8.16 -9.75
N ASN A 153 7.89 -7.86 -11.05
CA ASN A 153 6.79 -7.86 -12.01
C ASN A 153 6.04 -9.20 -12.08
N PRO A 154 6.69 -10.38 -12.00
CA PRO A 154 5.96 -11.64 -12.00
C PRO A 154 4.91 -11.73 -10.89
N TYR A 155 5.18 -11.17 -9.71
CA TYR A 155 4.23 -11.18 -8.59
C TYR A 155 3.10 -10.16 -8.78
N LEU A 156 3.41 -9.01 -9.39
CA LEU A 156 2.46 -7.93 -9.62
C LEU A 156 1.46 -8.21 -10.77
N LYS A 157 1.70 -9.24 -11.58
CA LYS A 157 0.74 -9.69 -12.62
C LYS A 157 -0.55 -10.27 -12.02
N ASP A 158 -0.41 -10.99 -10.92
CA ASP A 158 -1.46 -11.80 -10.29
C ASP A 158 -2.04 -11.18 -9.01
N GLY A 159 -1.51 -10.04 -8.58
CA GLY A 159 -2.05 -9.32 -7.44
C GLY A 159 -1.19 -8.13 -7.03
N ALA A 160 -1.36 -7.72 -5.78
CA ALA A 160 -0.47 -6.80 -5.10
C ALA A 160 0.66 -7.60 -4.43
N PHE A 161 1.84 -7.02 -4.28
CA PHE A 161 3.00 -7.70 -3.73
C PHE A 161 3.39 -7.11 -2.37
N GLU A 162 3.40 -7.94 -1.33
CA GLU A 162 3.91 -7.57 0.00
C GLU A 162 5.44 -7.63 -0.02
N ILE A 163 6.09 -6.49 0.27
CA ILE A 163 7.54 -6.35 0.24
C ILE A 163 8.14 -7.08 1.46
N PRO A 164 8.94 -8.14 1.25
CA PRO A 164 9.60 -8.84 2.36
C PRO A 164 10.57 -7.94 3.12
N GLY A 165 10.78 -8.22 4.41
CA GLY A 165 11.77 -7.52 5.24
C GLY A 165 11.30 -6.18 5.84
N THR A 166 10.15 -5.64 5.42
CA THR A 166 9.60 -4.38 5.96
C THR A 166 8.96 -4.55 7.35
N SER A 167 8.43 -5.75 7.63
CA SER A 167 8.02 -6.19 8.97
C SER A 167 7.98 -7.71 9.05
N VAL A 168 8.55 -8.26 10.12
CA VAL A 168 8.52 -9.71 10.45
C VAL A 168 7.27 -10.13 11.22
N ASN A 169 6.52 -9.17 11.76
CA ASN A 169 5.35 -9.43 12.59
C ASN A 169 4.09 -9.66 11.73
N LYS A 170 2.98 -10.05 12.36
CA LYS A 170 1.69 -10.26 11.68
C LYS A 170 0.99 -8.92 11.42
N TYR A 171 -0.05 -8.93 10.58
CA TYR A 171 -0.92 -7.76 10.46
C TYR A 171 -1.61 -7.46 11.80
N GLY A 172 -1.60 -6.19 12.21
CA GLY A 172 -2.13 -5.73 13.50
C GLY A 172 -1.11 -5.73 14.65
N GLU A 173 0.12 -6.15 14.37
CA GLU A 173 1.26 -6.09 15.29
C GLU A 173 2.23 -4.95 14.89
N PRO A 174 3.10 -4.50 15.81
CA PRO A 174 4.08 -3.45 15.52
C PRO A 174 4.95 -3.77 14.28
N GLY A 175 5.20 -2.77 13.45
CA GLY A 175 5.94 -2.87 12.19
C GLY A 175 5.29 -2.06 11.08
N ASN A 176 5.97 -1.95 9.93
CA ASN A 176 5.41 -1.36 8.72
C ASN A 176 5.22 -2.47 7.68
N LYS A 177 3.97 -2.86 7.41
CA LYS A 177 3.66 -3.80 6.33
C LYS A 177 3.54 -3.03 5.03
N VAL A 178 4.41 -3.31 4.05
CA VAL A 178 4.41 -2.58 2.79
C VAL A 178 3.87 -3.45 1.66
N ILE A 179 2.88 -2.94 0.93
CA ILE A 179 2.26 -3.61 -0.22
C ILE A 179 2.34 -2.69 -1.44
N SER A 180 2.82 -3.24 -2.56
CA SER A 180 2.93 -2.54 -3.83
C SER A 180 2.00 -3.13 -4.88
N GLY A 181 1.60 -2.32 -5.86
CA GLY A 181 0.80 -2.77 -6.99
C GLY A 181 1.04 -1.92 -8.23
N HIS A 182 0.72 -2.44 -9.41
CA HIS A 182 0.83 -1.65 -10.64
C HIS A 182 -0.27 -0.58 -10.73
N SER A 183 0.15 0.64 -11.06
CA SER A 183 -0.74 1.71 -11.54
C SER A 183 -0.90 1.63 -13.05
N SER A 184 0.03 1.01 -13.74
CA SER A 184 0.02 0.84 -15.20
C SER A 184 0.99 -0.26 -15.57
N TYR A 185 0.75 -0.91 -16.70
CA TYR A 185 1.67 -1.91 -17.25
C TYR A 185 1.46 -2.10 -18.75
N PHE A 186 2.28 -2.90 -19.42
CA PHE A 186 2.17 -3.09 -20.88
C PHE A 186 0.79 -3.63 -21.30
N LYS A 187 0.20 -3.03 -22.34
CA LYS A 187 -1.10 -3.47 -22.90
C LYS A 187 -1.08 -4.95 -23.32
N LYS A 188 0.02 -5.37 -23.96
CA LYS A 188 0.25 -6.74 -24.45
C LYS A 188 0.40 -7.79 -23.34
N ASP A 189 0.65 -7.36 -22.10
CA ASP A 189 0.79 -8.28 -20.99
C ASP A 189 -0.59 -8.78 -20.53
N ASN A 190 -0.68 -10.05 -20.20
CA ASN A 190 -1.91 -10.72 -19.77
C ASN A 190 -2.14 -10.69 -18.25
N GLY A 191 -1.32 -9.93 -17.51
CA GLY A 191 -1.52 -9.66 -16.09
C GLY A 191 -2.91 -9.06 -15.84
N ARG A 192 -3.55 -9.49 -14.76
CA ARG A 192 -4.90 -9.04 -14.40
C ARG A 192 -4.86 -7.70 -13.67
N TYR A 193 -3.87 -7.50 -12.82
CA TYR A 193 -3.82 -6.37 -11.89
C TYR A 193 -2.97 -5.19 -12.39
N LYS A 194 -2.80 -5.05 -13.71
CA LYS A 194 -1.96 -4.03 -14.38
C LYS A 194 -2.27 -2.59 -14.00
N THR A 195 -3.53 -2.29 -13.73
CA THR A 195 -4.03 -0.91 -13.48
C THR A 195 -4.90 -0.81 -12.23
N HIS A 196 -5.12 -1.92 -11.51
CA HIS A 196 -6.06 -1.96 -10.38
C HIS A 196 -5.57 -1.11 -9.20
N PHE A 197 -4.26 -1.07 -8.95
CA PHE A 197 -3.70 -0.35 -7.80
C PHE A 197 -3.70 1.17 -8.00
N GLN A 198 -4.10 1.69 -9.17
CA GLN A 198 -4.42 3.11 -9.32
C GLN A 198 -5.45 3.59 -8.29
N LYS A 199 -6.36 2.69 -7.84
CA LYS A 199 -7.40 3.01 -6.86
C LYS A 199 -6.87 3.57 -5.54
N ILE A 200 -5.63 3.26 -5.14
CA ILE A 200 -5.06 3.85 -3.91
C ILE A 200 -4.91 5.39 -4.02
N ILE A 201 -4.79 5.92 -5.23
CA ILE A 201 -4.59 7.36 -5.49
C ILE A 201 -5.84 8.17 -5.10
N GLU A 202 -7.00 7.55 -5.11
CA GLU A 202 -8.26 8.16 -4.69
C GLU A 202 -8.41 8.22 -3.17
N MET A 203 -7.56 7.50 -2.42
CA MET A 203 -7.72 7.39 -0.98
C MET A 203 -7.48 8.72 -0.26
N ASN A 204 -8.28 8.96 0.76
CA ASN A 204 -8.21 10.12 1.63
C ASN A 204 -7.96 9.68 3.09
N VAL A 205 -7.44 10.60 3.88
CA VAL A 205 -7.33 10.44 5.33
C VAL A 205 -8.70 10.08 5.93
N GLY A 206 -8.70 9.13 6.85
CA GLY A 206 -9.89 8.63 7.53
C GLY A 206 -10.50 7.37 6.92
N GLN A 207 -10.19 7.04 5.66
CA GLN A 207 -10.69 5.83 5.00
C GLN A 207 -10.01 4.57 5.54
N GLU A 208 -10.63 3.41 5.31
CA GLU A 208 -10.13 2.13 5.83
C GLU A 208 -9.39 1.31 4.76
N ILE A 209 -8.34 0.61 5.19
CA ILE A 209 -7.66 -0.45 4.46
C ILE A 209 -7.91 -1.75 5.23
N TRP A 210 -8.44 -2.76 4.56
CA TRP A 210 -8.70 -4.07 5.15
C TRP A 210 -7.74 -5.10 4.60
N ILE A 211 -7.12 -5.85 5.50
CA ILE A 211 -6.33 -7.03 5.14
C ILE A 211 -7.06 -8.26 5.67
N PHE A 212 -7.38 -9.18 4.76
CA PHE A 212 -7.81 -10.52 5.13
C PHE A 212 -6.64 -11.48 4.93
N GLU A 213 -6.27 -12.21 5.97
CA GLU A 213 -5.20 -13.21 5.93
C GLU A 213 -5.71 -14.54 6.47
N LYS A 214 -5.49 -15.61 5.71
CA LYS A 214 -5.83 -16.98 6.10
C LYS A 214 -4.85 -17.47 7.16
N ASP A 215 -5.37 -17.93 8.29
CA ASP A 215 -4.57 -18.54 9.35
C ASP A 215 -4.25 -20.02 9.07
N ALA A 216 -3.47 -20.64 9.95
CA ALA A 216 -3.05 -22.04 9.82
C ALA A 216 -4.22 -23.05 9.80
N ASN A 217 -5.41 -22.66 10.30
CA ASN A 217 -6.62 -23.49 10.30
C ASN A 217 -7.48 -23.24 9.06
N GLY A 218 -7.01 -22.42 8.12
CA GLY A 218 -7.74 -22.07 6.92
C GLY A 218 -8.79 -20.96 7.10
N LYS A 219 -8.86 -20.33 8.28
CA LYS A 219 -9.84 -19.27 8.57
C LYS A 219 -9.24 -17.90 8.27
N PHE A 220 -9.98 -17.04 7.57
CA PHE A 220 -9.56 -15.66 7.36
C PHE A 220 -9.73 -14.81 8.62
N LYS A 221 -8.69 -14.07 8.98
CA LYS A 221 -8.71 -13.00 9.96
C LYS A 221 -8.63 -11.66 9.25
N ARG A 222 -9.46 -10.72 9.67
CA ARG A 222 -9.43 -9.35 9.16
C ARG A 222 -8.56 -8.48 10.07
N SER A 223 -7.85 -7.54 9.47
CA SER A 223 -7.17 -6.44 10.14
C SER A 223 -7.54 -5.14 9.44
N ILE A 224 -8.00 -4.16 10.21
CA ILE A 224 -8.45 -2.87 9.71
C ILE A 224 -7.45 -1.80 10.10
N TYR A 225 -7.04 -1.01 9.13
CA TYR A 225 -6.18 0.16 9.28
C TYR A 225 -6.93 1.40 8.86
N LYS A 226 -6.76 2.51 9.57
CA LYS A 226 -7.30 3.82 9.21
C LYS A 226 -6.21 4.65 8.55
N VAL A 227 -6.47 5.14 7.33
CA VAL A 227 -5.54 6.00 6.60
C VAL A 227 -5.32 7.29 7.38
N PHE A 228 -4.06 7.60 7.66
CA PHE A 228 -3.65 8.86 8.29
C PHE A 228 -2.79 9.73 7.37
N LYS A 229 -2.26 9.18 6.27
CA LYS A 229 -1.43 9.93 5.32
C LYS A 229 -1.63 9.43 3.89
N THR A 230 -1.72 10.34 2.93
CA THR A 230 -1.79 10.06 1.48
C THR A 230 -1.00 11.14 0.74
N TYR A 231 -0.05 10.77 -0.10
CA TYR A 231 0.85 11.73 -0.75
C TYR A 231 1.60 11.11 -1.94
N ASN A 232 2.17 11.97 -2.78
CA ASN A 232 3.11 11.57 -3.82
C ASN A 232 4.54 11.88 -3.37
N THR A 233 5.49 10.97 -3.64
CA THR A 233 6.91 11.14 -3.32
C THR A 233 7.79 10.76 -4.52
N ASP A 234 9.08 11.08 -4.46
CA ASP A 234 10.06 10.70 -5.47
C ASP A 234 10.35 9.19 -5.43
N TYR A 235 10.71 8.59 -6.56
CA TYR A 235 11.03 7.16 -6.64
C TYR A 235 12.24 6.74 -5.78
N THR A 236 13.08 7.70 -5.38
CA THR A 236 14.24 7.49 -4.50
C THR A 236 13.91 7.55 -3.00
N ASP A 237 12.68 7.93 -2.63
CA ASP A 237 12.26 7.96 -1.23
C ASP A 237 12.01 6.53 -0.69
N VAL A 238 13.06 5.93 -0.16
CA VAL A 238 13.03 4.59 0.44
C VAL A 238 12.46 4.58 1.86
N SER A 239 12.27 5.74 2.50
CA SER A 239 11.81 5.82 3.89
C SER A 239 10.41 5.22 4.09
N ILE A 240 9.64 5.08 3.01
CA ILE A 240 8.33 4.41 3.01
C ILE A 240 8.42 2.92 3.38
N LEU A 241 9.62 2.33 3.29
CA LEU A 241 9.92 0.94 3.62
C LEU A 241 10.37 0.75 5.08
N ASP A 242 10.67 1.83 5.78
CA ASP A 242 11.28 1.76 7.11
C ASP A 242 10.37 1.03 8.10
N PRO A 243 10.94 0.20 8.99
CA PRO A 243 10.18 -0.44 10.04
C PRO A 243 9.64 0.60 11.02
N SER A 244 8.59 0.24 11.75
CA SER A 244 7.95 1.13 12.70
C SER A 244 7.70 0.43 14.03
N ALA A 245 7.81 1.15 15.14
CA ALA A 245 7.30 0.69 16.44
C ALA A 245 5.76 0.75 16.51
N LYS A 246 5.12 1.48 15.58
CA LYS A 246 3.67 1.52 15.41
C LYS A 246 3.19 0.38 14.52
N LYS A 247 1.88 0.17 14.47
CA LYS A 247 1.21 -0.86 13.68
C LYS A 247 0.78 -0.29 12.32
N ILE A 248 1.73 -0.13 11.40
CA ILE A 248 1.53 0.61 10.15
C ILE A 248 1.35 -0.34 8.98
N ILE A 249 0.48 0.05 8.05
CA ILE A 249 0.46 -0.47 6.69
C ILE A 249 0.73 0.65 5.70
N THR A 250 1.57 0.38 4.71
CA THR A 250 1.88 1.30 3.61
C THR A 250 1.49 0.63 2.30
N LEU A 251 0.59 1.25 1.54
CA LEU A 251 0.30 0.89 0.17
C LEU A 251 1.00 1.87 -0.77
N PHE A 252 1.62 1.40 -1.85
CA PHE A 252 2.16 2.31 -2.85
C PHE A 252 2.03 1.82 -4.29
N THR A 253 2.06 2.78 -5.22
CA THR A 253 2.09 2.52 -6.66
C THR A 253 2.91 3.58 -7.41
N CYS A 254 3.26 3.32 -8.68
CA CYS A 254 4.10 4.24 -9.47
C CYS A 254 3.31 5.45 -9.97
N THR A 255 3.97 6.60 -10.03
CA THR A 255 3.45 7.85 -10.61
C THR A 255 4.50 8.50 -11.55
N PRO A 256 4.06 9.36 -12.50
CA PRO A 256 2.68 9.52 -12.96
C PRO A 256 2.14 8.21 -13.56
N ILE A 257 0.83 8.12 -13.82
CA ILE A 257 0.29 6.91 -14.46
C ILE A 257 0.99 6.70 -15.82
N GLY A 258 1.51 5.50 -16.06
CA GLY A 258 2.35 5.20 -17.22
C GLY A 258 3.83 5.59 -17.08
N GLY A 259 4.26 6.06 -15.91
CA GLY A 259 5.63 6.46 -15.59
C GLY A 259 6.14 5.85 -14.29
N LEU A 260 7.42 6.11 -13.97
CA LEU A 260 8.14 5.51 -12.84
C LEU A 260 8.87 6.54 -11.97
N SER A 261 8.70 7.85 -12.23
CA SER A 261 9.46 8.92 -11.57
C SER A 261 9.03 9.21 -10.13
N GLY A 262 7.88 8.71 -9.70
CA GLY A 262 7.39 8.92 -8.33
C GLY A 262 6.61 7.73 -7.81
N ARG A 263 6.16 7.85 -6.56
CA ARG A 263 5.32 6.86 -5.87
C ARG A 263 4.15 7.57 -5.20
N TRP A 264 2.93 7.13 -5.50
CA TRP A 264 1.78 7.48 -4.66
C TRP A 264 1.77 6.54 -3.46
N VAL A 265 1.66 7.10 -2.27
CA VAL A 265 1.80 6.41 -0.98
C VAL A 265 0.56 6.66 -0.14
N VAL A 266 0.01 5.59 0.43
CA VAL A 266 -1.07 5.65 1.41
C VAL A 266 -0.61 4.91 2.66
N GLN A 267 -0.63 5.59 3.81
CA GLN A 267 -0.27 4.98 5.10
C GLN A 267 -1.49 4.93 6.02
N GLY A 268 -1.70 3.76 6.62
CA GLY A 268 -2.74 3.52 7.61
C GLY A 268 -2.17 2.97 8.90
N GLU A 269 -2.82 3.29 10.02
CA GLU A 269 -2.49 2.77 11.35
C GLU A 269 -3.59 1.79 11.78
N PHE A 270 -3.19 0.65 12.34
CA PHE A 270 -4.11 -0.40 12.77
C PHE A 270 -5.09 0.11 13.82
N ILE A 271 -6.37 -0.26 13.68
CA ILE A 271 -7.41 0.12 14.63
C ILE A 271 -8.12 -1.07 15.27
N ARG A 272 -8.34 -2.19 14.55
CA ARG A 272 -9.01 -3.40 15.07
C ARG A 272 -8.92 -4.58 14.10
N HIS A 273 -9.31 -5.76 14.57
CA HIS A 273 -9.61 -6.93 13.73
C HIS A 273 -11.07 -6.93 13.25
#